data_AF-T0Y1Y0-F1
#
_entry.id   AF-T0Y1Y0-F1
#
_cell.length_a   1.000
_cell.length_b   1.000
_cell.length_c   1.000
_cell.angle_alpha   90.00
_cell.angle_beta   90.00
_cell.angle_gamma   90.00
#
_symmetry.space_group_name_H-M   'P 1'
#
loop_
_entity.id
_entity.type
_entity.pdbx_description
1 polymer ?
#
loop_
_entity_poly.entity_id
_entity_poly.type
_entity_poly.pdbx_seq_one_letter_code
_entity_poly.pdbx_strand_id
1 'polypeptide(L)'
;KDGKACGAIGIKMNTGEFHYFEAKSIVIATGGCGRVFKVTSNSWESTGDGLGLAYEAGATLKDMEMIQFHPTGMVYPPGVKGLLITEAVRGEGGILLNSKGERFMLRYSPQKKELDARDVVARANYKEIQEGRGTEHGGVYLDITSKGADYIKHKLPAMYMQFMEFAGVDITKEKMEVAPTVHYQMGGIKVEPETCHSSLKGLFAAGEVASGLHGANRLGGNSLADILVFGRRAGEGAAEYSENIRESGVDRKVIEEEISRVKSFLKKDGKNPYELIDRLTSAMSDHVGIVRTKEELEKAVEIINELKNDYKNVGTLGSVRYNHGLLGCLELGNMLIATEAITRAALMRNESRGAHTRIDFPKKDKNWLKNIEIKKTEKGMSFETMPVQEMPEEYKKYPKLEEY
;
A
#
# COMPACT_ATOMS: atom_id res chain seq x y z
N LYS A 1 -19.13 -13.25 15.34
CA LYS A 1 -19.87 -13.85 16.49
C LYS A 1 -18.84 -14.30 17.52
N ASP A 2 -18.94 -13.91 18.79
CA ASP A 2 -18.04 -14.35 19.87
C ASP A 2 -16.52 -14.25 19.56
N GLY A 3 -16.09 -13.16 18.93
CA GLY A 3 -14.68 -12.97 18.54
C GLY A 3 -14.19 -13.87 17.39
N LYS A 4 -15.11 -14.41 16.58
CA LYS A 4 -14.86 -15.20 15.38
C LYS A 4 -15.49 -14.57 14.14
N ALA A 5 -14.77 -14.61 13.03
CA ALA A 5 -15.28 -14.28 11.70
C ALA A 5 -16.15 -15.43 11.17
N CYS A 6 -17.33 -15.09 10.65
CA CYS A 6 -18.38 -16.06 10.31
C CYS A 6 -18.90 -15.94 8.87
N GLY A 7 -18.30 -15.08 8.06
CA GLY A 7 -18.73 -14.85 6.68
C GLY A 7 -18.44 -13.42 6.24
N ALA A 8 -19.04 -13.05 5.10
CA ALA A 8 -18.99 -11.71 4.55
C ALA A 8 -20.35 -11.32 3.97
N ILE A 9 -20.65 -10.03 3.98
CA ILE A 9 -21.81 -9.47 3.28
C ILE A 9 -21.30 -8.80 2.01
N GLY A 10 -21.89 -9.15 0.88
CA GLY A 10 -21.55 -8.60 -0.43
C GLY A 10 -22.75 -7.94 -1.10
N ILE A 11 -22.47 -7.03 -2.02
CA ILE A 11 -23.47 -6.35 -2.83
C ILE A 11 -23.25 -6.77 -4.28
N LYS A 12 -24.27 -7.36 -4.89
CA LYS A 12 -24.25 -7.65 -6.33
C LYS A 12 -24.53 -6.35 -7.09
N MET A 13 -23.47 -5.71 -7.59
CA MET A 13 -23.53 -4.35 -8.12
C MET A 13 -24.61 -4.14 -9.19
N ASN A 14 -24.83 -5.12 -10.08
CA ASN A 14 -25.76 -4.98 -11.20
C ASN A 14 -27.24 -5.13 -10.84
N THR A 15 -27.58 -5.81 -9.74
CA THR A 15 -28.97 -5.94 -9.25
C THR A 15 -29.24 -5.03 -8.07
N GLY A 16 -28.22 -4.74 -7.25
CA GLY A 16 -28.32 -4.08 -5.96
C GLY A 16 -28.70 -5.04 -4.82
N GLU A 17 -28.66 -6.35 -5.05
CA GLU A 17 -28.99 -7.38 -4.06
C GLU A 17 -27.87 -7.56 -3.06
N PHE A 18 -28.24 -7.77 -1.79
CA PHE A 18 -27.31 -8.11 -0.72
C PHE A 18 -27.25 -9.63 -0.57
N HIS A 19 -26.04 -10.16 -0.49
CA HIS A 19 -25.78 -11.58 -0.25
C HIS A 19 -24.98 -11.73 1.04
N TYR A 20 -25.41 -12.66 1.89
CA TYR A 20 -24.60 -13.13 3.01
C TYR A 20 -23.91 -14.43 2.61
N PHE A 21 -22.60 -14.43 2.63
CA PHE A 21 -21.76 -15.60 2.41
C PHE A 21 -21.34 -16.14 3.77
N GLU A 22 -22.11 -17.12 4.28
CA GLU A 22 -21.73 -17.84 5.48
C GLU A 22 -20.50 -18.71 5.20
N ALA A 23 -19.48 -18.62 6.05
CA ALA A 23 -18.26 -19.39 5.90
C ALA A 23 -17.63 -19.73 7.25
N LYS A 24 -17.05 -20.92 7.37
CA LYS A 24 -16.34 -21.38 8.57
C LYS A 24 -14.95 -20.74 8.70
N SER A 25 -14.31 -20.49 7.57
CA SER A 25 -13.02 -19.85 7.39
C SER A 25 -13.11 -18.83 6.25
N ILE A 26 -12.45 -17.69 6.39
CA ILE A 26 -12.47 -16.59 5.43
C ILE A 26 -11.03 -16.21 5.14
N VAL A 27 -10.64 -16.16 3.86
CA VAL A 27 -9.33 -15.69 3.42
C VAL A 27 -9.49 -14.32 2.77
N ILE A 28 -8.83 -13.30 3.32
CA ILE A 28 -8.73 -11.97 2.70
C ILE A 28 -7.48 -11.92 1.81
N ALA A 29 -7.68 -11.63 0.53
CA ALA A 29 -6.61 -11.51 -0.47
C ALA A 29 -6.84 -10.28 -1.39
N THR A 30 -7.24 -9.15 -0.81
CA THR A 30 -7.73 -7.96 -1.53
C THR A 30 -6.62 -7.00 -2.00
N GLY A 31 -5.35 -7.36 -1.83
CA GLY A 31 -4.22 -6.48 -2.14
C GLY A 31 -4.01 -5.35 -1.11
N GLY A 32 -3.13 -4.40 -1.46
CA GLY A 32 -2.77 -3.26 -0.60
C GLY A 32 -3.70 -2.05 -0.71
N CYS A 33 -3.31 -0.94 -0.08
CA CYS A 33 -4.09 0.30 -0.04
C CYS A 33 -3.47 1.50 -0.80
N GLY A 34 -2.61 1.28 -1.81
CA GLY A 34 -1.88 2.41 -2.42
C GLY A 34 -2.72 3.53 -3.04
N ARG A 35 -4.03 3.32 -3.29
CA ARG A 35 -4.96 4.38 -3.70
C ARG A 35 -5.29 5.39 -2.61
N VAL A 36 -4.80 5.19 -1.38
CA VAL A 36 -4.81 6.25 -0.36
C VAL A 36 -3.83 7.39 -0.66
N PHE A 37 -3.01 7.26 -1.70
CA PHE A 37 -2.15 8.33 -2.22
C PHE A 37 -2.60 8.74 -3.63
N LYS A 38 -2.31 9.98 -4.03
CA LYS A 38 -2.66 10.52 -5.36
C LYS A 38 -1.98 9.78 -6.49
N VAL A 39 -0.69 9.51 -6.32
CA VAL A 39 0.17 8.89 -7.34
C VAL A 39 0.63 7.54 -6.82
N THR A 40 0.14 6.50 -7.47
CA THR A 40 0.48 5.11 -7.16
C THR A 40 0.53 4.29 -8.45
N SER A 41 1.32 3.23 -8.45
CA SER A 41 1.29 2.22 -9.51
C SER A 41 0.20 1.18 -9.32
N ASN A 42 -0.53 1.21 -8.20
CA ASN A 42 -1.58 0.23 -7.91
C ASN A 42 -2.84 0.51 -8.74
N SER A 43 -3.66 -0.55 -8.92
CA SER A 43 -4.95 -0.45 -9.59
C SER A 43 -5.92 0.45 -8.83
N TRP A 44 -6.96 0.90 -9.53
CA TRP A 44 -8.04 1.74 -8.97
C TRP A 44 -8.75 1.09 -7.77
N GLU A 45 -8.80 -0.24 -7.73
CA GLU A 45 -9.45 -1.01 -6.67
C GLU A 45 -8.63 -1.07 -5.35
N SER A 46 -7.37 -0.61 -5.33
CA SER A 46 -6.47 -0.78 -4.16
C SER A 46 -6.70 0.27 -3.07
N THR A 47 -7.94 0.34 -2.56
CA THR A 47 -8.45 1.31 -1.55
C THR A 47 -8.27 0.84 -0.10
N GLY A 48 -7.75 -0.37 0.11
CA GLY A 48 -7.53 -0.93 1.45
C GLY A 48 -8.76 -1.58 2.08
N ASP A 49 -9.75 -1.98 1.29
CA ASP A 49 -11.01 -2.54 1.78
C ASP A 49 -10.83 -3.74 2.72
N GLY A 50 -9.97 -4.69 2.39
CA GLY A 50 -9.69 -5.83 3.26
C GLY A 50 -9.07 -5.43 4.60
N LEU A 51 -8.30 -4.34 4.65
CA LEU A 51 -7.71 -3.82 5.89
C LEU A 51 -8.79 -3.22 6.78
N GLY A 52 -9.67 -2.39 6.18
CA GLY A 52 -10.81 -1.79 6.88
C GLY A 52 -11.76 -2.85 7.44
N LEU A 53 -12.15 -3.82 6.61
CA LEU A 53 -13.03 -4.93 7.00
C LEU A 53 -12.41 -5.78 8.12
N ALA A 54 -11.14 -6.15 8.00
CA ALA A 54 -10.45 -6.95 9.01
C ALA A 54 -10.34 -6.20 10.34
N TYR A 55 -9.93 -4.93 10.31
CA TYR A 55 -9.82 -4.08 11.50
C TYR A 55 -11.18 -3.88 12.19
N GLU A 56 -12.23 -3.58 11.42
CA GLU A 56 -13.59 -3.39 11.96
C GLU A 56 -14.11 -4.67 12.62
N ALA A 57 -13.78 -5.83 12.06
CA ALA A 57 -14.09 -7.15 12.61
C ALA A 57 -13.25 -7.52 13.85
N GLY A 58 -12.21 -6.74 14.18
CA GLY A 58 -11.36 -6.94 15.35
C GLY A 58 -10.02 -7.63 15.09
N ALA A 59 -9.61 -7.79 13.83
CA ALA A 59 -8.27 -8.26 13.50
C ALA A 59 -7.22 -7.17 13.78
N THR A 60 -6.01 -7.61 14.11
CA THR A 60 -4.86 -6.73 14.37
C THR A 60 -4.19 -6.38 13.05
N LEU A 61 -3.92 -5.09 12.83
CA LEU A 61 -3.02 -4.64 11.75
C LEU A 61 -1.59 -4.52 12.30
N LYS A 62 -0.58 -4.64 11.43
CA LYS A 62 0.83 -4.60 11.80
C LYS A 62 1.65 -3.81 10.79
N ASP A 63 2.54 -2.96 11.31
CA ASP A 63 3.54 -2.18 10.57
C ASP A 63 2.97 -1.35 9.40
N MET A 64 1.79 -0.75 9.61
CA MET A 64 1.07 0.00 8.57
C MET A 64 1.88 1.18 8.01
N GLU A 65 2.83 1.73 8.76
CA GLU A 65 3.71 2.81 8.31
C GLU A 65 4.68 2.42 7.19
N MET A 66 4.85 1.11 6.94
CA MET A 66 5.76 0.54 5.97
C MET A 66 5.14 0.50 4.56
N ILE A 67 5.20 1.64 3.89
CA ILE A 67 4.74 1.86 2.50
C ILE A 67 5.95 2.07 1.59
N GLN A 68 6.16 1.18 0.61
CA GLN A 68 7.26 1.27 -0.34
C GLN A 68 6.91 2.15 -1.53
N PHE A 69 7.88 2.99 -1.90
CA PHE A 69 7.87 3.79 -3.12
C PHE A 69 8.80 3.16 -4.15
N HIS A 70 8.34 3.03 -5.39
CA HIS A 70 9.19 2.68 -6.52
C HIS A 70 9.85 3.95 -7.08
N PRO A 71 11.16 3.94 -7.38
CA PRO A 71 11.88 5.15 -7.79
C PRO A 71 11.50 5.69 -9.17
N THR A 72 11.01 4.82 -10.05
CA THR A 72 10.83 5.11 -11.48
C THR A 72 9.36 5.00 -11.92
N GLY A 73 8.46 5.70 -11.22
CA GLY A 73 7.10 5.90 -11.71
C GLY A 73 7.05 7.08 -12.67
N MET A 74 6.38 6.94 -13.81
CA MET A 74 6.26 8.00 -14.81
C MET A 74 5.59 9.25 -14.23
N VAL A 75 6.10 10.44 -14.60
CA VAL A 75 5.43 11.72 -14.27
C VAL A 75 4.80 12.38 -15.49
N TYR A 76 5.31 12.08 -16.68
CA TYR A 76 4.87 12.66 -17.95
C TYR A 76 4.90 11.60 -19.06
N PRO A 77 3.92 11.56 -19.97
CA PRO A 77 2.74 12.44 -20.06
C PRO A 77 1.69 12.19 -18.96
N PRO A 78 0.75 13.14 -18.72
CA PRO A 78 -0.23 13.02 -17.63
C PRO A 78 -1.05 11.72 -17.64
N GLY A 79 -1.34 11.16 -18.82
CA GLY A 79 -2.12 9.93 -18.99
C GLY A 79 -1.44 8.67 -18.46
N VAL A 80 -0.11 8.71 -18.21
CA VAL A 80 0.65 7.58 -17.65
C VAL A 80 1.27 7.90 -16.30
N LYS A 81 0.83 8.99 -15.63
CA LYS A 81 1.37 9.37 -14.33
C LYS A 81 1.17 8.24 -13.32
N GLY A 82 2.26 7.82 -12.67
CA GLY A 82 2.30 6.68 -11.75
C GLY A 82 2.51 5.32 -12.42
N LEU A 83 2.44 5.22 -13.75
CA LEU A 83 2.76 4.00 -14.47
C LEU A 83 4.23 3.62 -14.20
N LEU A 84 4.43 2.36 -13.84
CA LEU A 84 5.73 1.88 -13.43
C LEU A 84 6.65 1.66 -14.64
N ILE A 85 7.86 2.21 -14.59
CA ILE A 85 8.96 1.72 -15.40
C ILE A 85 9.64 0.60 -14.64
N THR A 86 9.72 -0.59 -15.25
CA THR A 86 10.35 -1.75 -14.62
C THR A 86 11.78 -1.46 -14.16
N GLU A 87 12.15 -2.04 -13.02
CA GLU A 87 13.51 -2.03 -12.50
C GLU A 87 14.53 -2.64 -13.47
N ALA A 88 14.08 -3.51 -14.39
CA ALA A 88 14.93 -4.04 -15.44
C ALA A 88 15.55 -2.95 -16.34
N VAL A 89 14.90 -1.78 -16.51
CA VAL A 89 15.51 -0.67 -17.27
C VAL A 89 16.80 -0.18 -16.60
N ARG A 90 16.81 -0.04 -15.27
CA ARG A 90 18.03 0.28 -14.52
C ARG A 90 19.03 -0.89 -14.57
N GLY A 91 18.54 -2.12 -14.42
CA GLY A 91 19.33 -3.35 -14.53
C GLY A 91 20.09 -3.49 -15.85
N GLU A 92 19.46 -3.09 -16.96
CA GLU A 92 20.02 -3.12 -18.31
C GLU A 92 20.96 -1.93 -18.60
N GLY A 93 21.21 -1.07 -17.61
CA GLY A 93 22.14 0.05 -17.67
C GLY A 93 21.50 1.41 -17.92
N GLY A 94 20.20 1.56 -17.67
CA GLY A 94 19.55 2.86 -17.61
C GLY A 94 20.13 3.73 -16.49
N ILE A 95 20.42 4.99 -16.80
CA ILE A 95 21.02 5.96 -15.87
C ILE A 95 20.02 7.01 -15.45
N LEU A 96 20.17 7.52 -14.23
CA LEU A 96 19.34 8.61 -13.71
C LEU A 96 20.07 9.95 -13.85
N LEU A 97 19.42 10.92 -14.50
CA LEU A 97 19.92 12.27 -14.76
C LEU A 97 18.98 13.31 -14.16
N ASN A 98 19.52 14.38 -13.58
CA ASN A 98 18.72 15.52 -13.16
C ASN A 98 18.47 16.49 -14.33
N SER A 99 17.74 17.59 -14.13
CA SER A 99 17.44 18.56 -15.20
C SER A 99 18.67 19.27 -15.76
N LYS A 100 19.81 19.22 -15.06
CA LYS A 100 21.10 19.74 -15.53
C LYS A 100 21.90 18.72 -16.35
N GLY A 101 21.37 17.51 -16.56
CA GLY A 101 22.05 16.42 -17.26
C GLY A 101 23.09 15.70 -16.40
N GLU A 102 23.13 15.92 -15.08
CA GLU A 102 24.10 15.28 -14.20
C GLU A 102 23.63 13.88 -13.80
N ARG A 103 24.51 12.88 -13.91
CA ARG A 103 24.27 11.52 -13.37
C ARG A 103 24.42 11.50 -11.86
N PHE A 104 23.37 11.94 -11.16
CA PHE A 104 23.42 12.25 -9.73
C PHE A 104 23.58 11.03 -8.83
N MET A 105 23.20 9.82 -9.26
CA MET A 105 23.38 8.61 -8.43
C MET A 105 24.83 8.31 -8.07
N LEU A 106 25.80 8.83 -8.84
CA LEU A 106 27.22 8.78 -8.49
C LEU A 106 27.55 9.52 -7.18
N ARG A 107 26.74 10.51 -6.78
CA ARG A 107 26.88 11.22 -5.49
C ARG A 107 26.23 10.47 -4.33
N TYR A 108 25.08 9.84 -4.56
CA TYR A 108 24.28 9.21 -3.50
C TYR A 108 24.68 7.76 -3.22
N SER A 109 25.03 7.00 -4.24
CA SER A 109 25.50 5.61 -4.12
C SER A 109 26.62 5.35 -5.15
N PRO A 110 27.87 5.76 -4.86
CA PRO A 110 28.97 5.65 -5.83
C PRO A 110 29.23 4.21 -6.31
N GLN A 111 29.04 3.24 -5.41
CA GLN A 111 29.27 1.82 -5.67
C GLN A 111 28.12 1.20 -6.47
N LYS A 112 26.90 1.21 -5.91
CA LYS A 112 25.71 0.52 -6.47
C LYS A 112 24.96 1.35 -7.51
N LYS A 113 25.07 2.68 -7.47
CA LYS A 113 24.48 3.64 -8.43
C LYS A 113 22.97 3.38 -8.57
N GLU A 114 22.45 3.28 -9.79
CA GLU A 114 21.04 3.01 -10.08
C GLU A 114 20.57 1.60 -9.65
N LEU A 115 21.50 0.71 -9.29
CA LEU A 115 21.22 -0.66 -8.82
C LEU A 115 21.15 -0.76 -7.28
N ASP A 116 21.19 0.36 -6.56
CA ASP A 116 21.00 0.34 -5.11
C ASP A 116 19.53 0.02 -4.74
N ALA A 117 19.29 -0.19 -3.45
CA ALA A 117 17.96 -0.47 -2.91
C ALA A 117 16.94 0.61 -3.31
N ARG A 118 15.71 0.17 -3.55
CA ARG A 118 14.61 1.03 -4.05
C ARG A 118 14.41 2.30 -3.22
N ASP A 119 14.47 2.18 -1.89
CA ASP A 119 14.31 3.32 -0.99
C ASP A 119 15.46 4.34 -1.13
N VAL A 120 16.69 3.88 -1.38
CA VAL A 120 17.86 4.75 -1.60
C VAL A 120 17.69 5.54 -2.89
N VAL A 121 17.38 4.87 -4.00
CA VAL A 121 17.17 5.51 -5.30
C VAL A 121 15.97 6.45 -5.25
N ALA A 122 14.88 6.05 -4.62
CA ALA A 122 13.67 6.88 -4.50
C ALA A 122 13.94 8.14 -3.68
N ARG A 123 14.68 8.05 -2.57
CA ARG A 123 15.09 9.24 -1.78
C ARG A 123 16.02 10.15 -2.57
N ALA A 124 16.95 9.59 -3.34
CA ALA A 124 17.84 10.39 -4.19
C ALA A 124 17.05 11.19 -5.24
N ASN A 125 16.10 10.55 -5.92
CA ASN A 125 15.20 11.23 -6.86
C ASN A 125 14.41 12.36 -6.17
N TYR A 126 13.79 12.06 -5.03
CA TYR A 126 13.04 13.04 -4.25
C TYR A 126 13.91 14.25 -3.87
N LYS A 127 15.13 14.01 -3.40
CA LYS A 127 16.06 15.07 -2.99
C LYS A 127 16.50 15.96 -4.17
N GLU A 128 16.79 15.38 -5.32
CA GLU A 128 17.09 16.18 -6.53
C GLU A 128 15.90 17.09 -6.91
N ILE A 129 14.67 16.57 -6.86
CA ILE A 129 13.46 17.33 -7.16
C ILE A 129 13.28 18.47 -6.16
N GLN A 130 13.36 18.20 -4.86
CA GLN A 130 13.18 19.20 -3.81
C GLN A 130 14.27 20.29 -3.82
N GLU A 131 15.50 19.96 -4.19
CA GLU A 131 16.59 20.93 -4.29
C GLU A 131 16.59 21.71 -5.63
N GLY A 132 15.46 21.71 -6.36
CA GLY A 132 15.27 22.48 -7.59
C GLY A 132 16.05 21.95 -8.79
N ARG A 133 16.49 20.68 -8.75
CA ARG A 133 17.16 19.98 -9.86
C ARG A 133 16.25 18.97 -10.55
N GLY A 134 14.95 19.00 -10.26
CA GLY A 134 13.95 18.24 -10.99
C GLY A 134 13.69 18.81 -12.40
N THR A 135 13.04 18.00 -13.22
CA THR A 135 12.47 18.39 -14.52
C THR A 135 11.28 19.33 -14.35
N GLU A 136 10.81 19.93 -15.44
CA GLU A 136 9.67 20.84 -15.43
C GLU A 136 8.38 20.18 -14.89
N HIS A 137 8.23 18.87 -15.09
CA HIS A 137 7.07 18.09 -14.64
C HIS A 137 7.24 17.50 -13.23
N GLY A 138 8.28 17.89 -12.49
CA GLY A 138 8.52 17.44 -11.11
C GLY A 138 9.12 16.02 -11.02
N GLY A 139 9.95 15.63 -11.98
CA GLY A 139 10.65 14.34 -12.00
C GLY A 139 12.17 14.48 -12.15
N VAL A 140 12.81 13.35 -12.47
CA VAL A 140 14.18 13.23 -12.98
C VAL A 140 14.14 12.40 -14.26
N TYR A 141 15.19 12.42 -15.07
CA TYR A 141 15.25 11.59 -16.27
C TYR A 141 15.81 10.20 -15.98
N LEU A 142 15.15 9.17 -16.52
CA LEU A 142 15.70 7.83 -16.71
C LEU A 142 16.05 7.65 -18.20
N ASP A 143 17.33 7.40 -18.47
CA ASP A 143 17.86 7.33 -19.83
C ASP A 143 18.53 5.96 -20.09
N ILE A 144 18.01 5.23 -21.07
CA ILE A 144 18.60 3.97 -21.57
C ILE A 144 19.03 4.07 -23.04
N THR A 145 18.85 5.23 -23.67
CA THR A 145 19.04 5.43 -25.12
C THR A 145 20.44 5.05 -25.61
N SER A 146 21.45 5.23 -24.74
CA SER A 146 22.84 4.85 -25.00
C SER A 146 23.07 3.37 -25.33
N LYS A 147 22.11 2.48 -25.01
CA LYS A 147 22.18 1.05 -25.36
C LYS A 147 21.86 0.75 -26.82
N GLY A 148 21.22 1.69 -27.52
CA GLY A 148 20.79 1.52 -28.90
C GLY A 148 19.46 0.78 -29.05
N ALA A 149 18.74 1.09 -30.13
CA ALA A 149 17.36 0.63 -30.32
C ALA A 149 17.22 -0.89 -30.40
N ASP A 150 18.12 -1.58 -31.10
CA ASP A 150 18.06 -3.04 -31.27
C ASP A 150 18.24 -3.77 -29.93
N TYR A 151 19.18 -3.30 -29.11
CA TYR A 151 19.39 -3.85 -27.77
C TYR A 151 18.15 -3.69 -26.90
N ILE A 152 17.59 -2.48 -26.86
CA ILE A 152 16.42 -2.16 -26.02
C ILE A 152 15.21 -2.98 -26.47
N LYS A 153 14.92 -3.06 -27.77
CA LYS A 153 13.81 -3.85 -28.30
C LYS A 153 13.98 -5.35 -28.03
N HIS A 154 15.22 -5.85 -28.05
CA HIS A 154 15.50 -7.26 -27.79
C HIS A 154 15.42 -7.61 -26.30
N LYS A 155 15.99 -6.78 -25.42
CA LYS A 155 16.06 -7.04 -23.96
C LYS A 155 14.82 -6.60 -23.20
N LEU A 156 14.15 -5.54 -23.66
CA LEU A 156 13.01 -4.92 -22.99
C LEU A 156 11.81 -4.79 -23.95
N PRO A 157 11.41 -5.85 -24.69
CA PRO A 157 10.37 -5.75 -25.71
C PRO A 157 9.03 -5.28 -25.13
N ALA A 158 8.64 -5.81 -23.97
CA ALA A 158 7.40 -5.44 -23.29
C ALA A 158 7.38 -3.97 -22.88
N MET A 159 8.51 -3.43 -22.42
CA MET A 159 8.59 -2.01 -22.04
C MET A 159 8.54 -1.11 -23.27
N TYR A 160 9.27 -1.46 -24.33
CA TYR A 160 9.22 -0.71 -25.58
C TYR A 160 7.79 -0.62 -26.13
N MET A 161 7.08 -1.75 -26.20
CA MET A 161 5.69 -1.77 -26.65
C MET A 161 4.78 -0.98 -25.70
N GLN A 162 4.89 -1.21 -24.39
CA GLN A 162 4.04 -0.53 -23.39
C GLN A 162 4.18 0.99 -23.47
N PHE A 163 5.39 1.53 -23.51
CA PHE A 163 5.57 3.00 -23.55
C PHE A 163 5.22 3.59 -24.91
N MET A 164 5.48 2.88 -26.00
CA MET A 164 5.05 3.31 -27.32
C MET A 164 3.52 3.36 -27.42
N GLU A 165 2.83 2.31 -26.98
CA GLU A 165 1.37 2.18 -27.10
C GLU A 165 0.60 3.07 -26.12
N PHE A 166 1.00 3.07 -24.84
CA PHE A 166 0.24 3.77 -23.79
C PHE A 166 0.69 5.20 -23.55
N ALA A 167 1.97 5.52 -23.80
CA ALA A 167 2.53 6.84 -23.51
C ALA A 167 2.93 7.62 -24.77
N GLY A 168 3.01 6.97 -25.94
CA GLY A 168 3.60 7.57 -27.13
C GLY A 168 5.09 7.89 -26.98
N VAL A 169 5.77 7.23 -26.04
CA VAL A 169 7.18 7.50 -25.71
C VAL A 169 8.09 6.45 -26.33
N ASP A 170 8.99 6.88 -27.22
CA ASP A 170 10.03 6.02 -27.80
C ASP A 170 11.26 5.97 -26.89
N ILE A 171 11.28 4.98 -25.99
CA ILE A 171 12.37 4.78 -25.02
C ILE A 171 13.75 4.51 -25.67
N THR A 172 13.78 4.28 -26.98
CA THR A 172 15.03 4.10 -27.75
C THR A 172 15.63 5.43 -28.20
N LYS A 173 14.86 6.52 -28.17
CA LYS A 173 15.25 7.85 -28.65
C LYS A 173 15.16 8.92 -27.57
N GLU A 174 14.25 8.75 -26.61
CA GLU A 174 13.89 9.79 -25.66
C GLU A 174 14.08 9.33 -24.21
N LYS A 175 14.35 10.30 -23.33
CA LYS A 175 14.48 10.07 -21.89
C LYS A 175 13.10 10.05 -21.26
N MET A 176 12.90 9.17 -20.30
CA MET A 176 11.63 9.08 -19.56
C MET A 176 11.70 9.95 -18.31
N GLU A 177 10.66 10.74 -18.05
CA GLU A 177 10.57 11.49 -16.79
C GLU A 177 9.92 10.66 -15.70
N VAL A 178 10.61 10.53 -14.57
CA VAL A 178 10.22 9.67 -13.47
C VAL A 178 10.31 10.34 -12.11
N ALA A 179 9.49 9.90 -11.16
CA ALA A 179 9.57 10.25 -9.75
C ALA A 179 9.22 9.05 -8.86
N PRO A 180 9.53 9.14 -7.56
CA PRO A 180 9.05 8.16 -6.58
C PRO A 180 7.52 8.07 -6.55
N THR A 181 7.00 6.86 -6.64
CA THR A 181 5.56 6.56 -6.69
C THR A 181 5.22 5.43 -5.73
N VAL A 182 4.10 5.52 -5.01
CA VAL A 182 3.65 4.43 -4.11
C VAL A 182 3.45 3.14 -4.91
N HIS A 183 3.94 2.02 -4.39
CA HIS A 183 4.00 0.79 -5.16
C HIS A 183 3.55 -0.45 -4.40
N TYR A 184 3.95 -0.58 -3.13
CA TYR A 184 3.68 -1.78 -2.36
C TYR A 184 3.46 -1.45 -0.88
N GLN A 185 2.50 -2.12 -0.27
CA GLN A 185 2.26 -2.07 1.17
C GLN A 185 2.90 -3.28 1.86
N MET A 186 3.86 -3.05 2.76
CA MET A 186 4.44 -4.14 3.57
C MET A 186 3.67 -4.38 4.87
N GLY A 187 3.08 -3.31 5.43
CA GLY A 187 2.13 -3.42 6.51
C GLY A 187 0.82 -4.09 6.08
N GLY A 188 -0.08 -4.38 7.02
CA GLY A 188 -1.32 -5.07 6.71
C GLY A 188 -1.87 -5.90 7.87
N ILE A 189 -2.73 -6.86 7.57
CA ILE A 189 -3.32 -7.77 8.56
C ILE A 189 -2.21 -8.63 9.16
N LYS A 190 -2.09 -8.63 10.49
CA LYS A 190 -1.17 -9.51 11.21
C LYS A 190 -1.63 -10.95 11.03
N VAL A 191 -0.73 -11.80 10.55
CA VAL A 191 -0.95 -13.24 10.39
C VAL A 191 0.18 -14.05 11.04
N GLU A 192 -0.15 -15.27 11.40
CA GLU A 192 0.82 -16.31 11.76
C GLU A 192 1.50 -16.84 10.47
N PRO A 193 2.84 -16.93 10.39
CA PRO A 193 3.53 -17.24 9.13
C PRO A 193 3.26 -18.60 8.50
N GLU A 194 3.02 -19.66 9.28
CA GLU A 194 2.85 -21.03 8.76
C GLU A 194 1.43 -21.30 8.25
N THR A 195 0.43 -20.71 8.90
CA THR A 195 -1.00 -20.95 8.65
C THR A 195 -1.69 -19.77 7.97
N CYS A 196 -1.07 -18.59 7.94
CA CYS A 196 -1.67 -17.31 7.56
C CYS A 196 -2.91 -16.93 8.39
N HIS A 197 -3.11 -17.55 9.57
CA HIS A 197 -4.23 -17.25 10.45
C HIS A 197 -4.03 -15.88 11.09
N SER A 198 -5.04 -15.01 11.02
CA SER A 198 -4.98 -13.68 11.65
C SER A 198 -5.24 -13.75 13.16
N SER A 199 -5.14 -12.61 13.85
CA SER A 199 -5.53 -12.52 15.26
C SER A 199 -7.03 -12.75 15.51
N LEU A 200 -7.87 -12.72 14.47
CA LEU A 200 -9.30 -13.01 14.57
C LEU A 200 -9.56 -14.47 14.18
N LYS A 201 -10.25 -15.21 15.06
CA LYS A 201 -10.56 -16.63 14.82
C LYS A 201 -11.37 -16.79 13.52
N GLY A 202 -10.97 -17.74 12.67
CA GLY A 202 -11.62 -18.00 11.38
C GLY A 202 -11.30 -17.01 10.27
N LEU A 203 -10.46 -15.99 10.51
CA LEU A 203 -10.03 -15.03 9.49
C LEU A 203 -8.56 -15.24 9.15
N PHE A 204 -8.26 -15.44 7.88
CA PHE A 204 -6.93 -15.64 7.31
C PHE A 204 -6.63 -14.51 6.32
N ALA A 205 -5.36 -14.24 6.04
CA ALA A 205 -5.00 -13.25 5.04
C ALA A 205 -3.73 -13.65 4.28
N ALA A 206 -3.68 -13.36 2.98
CA ALA A 206 -2.54 -13.70 2.13
C ALA A 206 -2.28 -12.65 1.04
N GLY A 207 -1.03 -12.57 0.59
CA GLY A 207 -0.57 -11.55 -0.35
C GLY A 207 -0.42 -10.18 0.32
N GLU A 208 -0.47 -9.11 -0.49
CA GLU A 208 -0.15 -7.74 -0.05
C GLU A 208 -1.05 -7.17 1.06
N VAL A 209 -2.22 -7.76 1.29
CA VAL A 209 -3.10 -7.36 2.41
C VAL A 209 -2.57 -7.84 3.77
N ALA A 210 -1.67 -8.82 3.79
CA ALA A 210 -1.10 -9.42 5.00
C ALA A 210 0.30 -8.84 5.33
N SER A 211 0.65 -8.83 6.61
CA SER A 211 1.90 -8.28 7.12
C SER A 211 2.80 -9.32 7.77
N GLY A 212 4.11 -9.20 7.55
CA GLY A 212 5.15 -9.94 8.29
C GLY A 212 6.37 -10.29 7.46
N LEU A 213 6.18 -10.79 6.24
CA LEU A 213 7.25 -11.31 5.39
C LEU A 213 8.31 -10.24 5.04
N HIS A 214 7.85 -9.05 4.65
CA HIS A 214 8.71 -8.05 3.98
C HIS A 214 9.42 -7.08 4.93
N GLY A 215 9.08 -7.11 6.22
CA GLY A 215 9.58 -6.15 7.20
C GLY A 215 9.42 -4.69 6.72
N ALA A 216 10.49 -3.90 6.85
CA ALA A 216 10.46 -2.48 6.50
C ALA A 216 10.66 -2.19 5.00
N ASN A 217 11.02 -3.19 4.18
CA ASN A 217 11.25 -2.97 2.74
C ASN A 217 11.15 -4.28 1.95
N ARG A 218 10.18 -4.37 1.05
CA ARG A 218 9.98 -5.55 0.19
C ARG A 218 11.07 -5.64 -0.89
N LEU A 219 11.68 -6.81 -1.03
CA LEU A 219 12.64 -7.08 -2.11
C LEU A 219 11.91 -7.14 -3.47
N GLY A 220 12.52 -6.56 -4.51
CA GLY A 220 12.04 -6.69 -5.89
C GLY A 220 11.80 -8.15 -6.29
N GLY A 221 10.67 -8.43 -6.95
CA GLY A 221 10.27 -9.78 -7.38
C GLY A 221 9.55 -10.63 -6.31
N ASN A 222 9.79 -10.42 -5.02
CA ASN A 222 9.27 -11.30 -3.96
C ASN A 222 7.73 -11.30 -3.80
N SER A 223 7.03 -10.26 -4.25
CA SER A 223 5.55 -10.20 -4.10
C SER A 223 4.81 -11.24 -4.96
N LEU A 224 5.41 -11.70 -6.07
CA LEU A 224 4.82 -12.79 -6.87
C LEU A 224 5.03 -14.15 -6.20
N ALA A 225 6.21 -14.36 -5.60
CA ALA A 225 6.46 -15.55 -4.80
C ALA A 225 5.56 -15.58 -3.55
N ASP A 226 5.36 -14.42 -2.91
CA ASP A 226 4.49 -14.23 -1.75
C ASP A 226 3.07 -14.73 -2.02
N ILE A 227 2.40 -14.25 -3.08
CA ILE A 227 1.02 -14.67 -3.37
C ILE A 227 0.89 -16.18 -3.66
N LEU A 228 1.91 -16.82 -4.24
CA LEU A 228 1.89 -18.27 -4.50
C LEU A 228 2.10 -19.08 -3.22
N VAL A 229 3.10 -18.70 -2.42
CA VAL A 229 3.48 -19.42 -1.20
C VAL A 229 2.44 -19.21 -0.10
N PHE A 230 2.13 -17.95 0.22
CA PHE A 230 1.20 -17.62 1.31
C PHE A 230 -0.26 -17.82 0.90
N GLY A 231 -0.59 -17.78 -0.40
CA GLY A 231 -1.89 -18.22 -0.90
C GLY A 231 -2.13 -19.70 -0.64
N ARG A 232 -1.13 -20.56 -0.91
CA ARG A 232 -1.19 -21.98 -0.57
C ARG A 232 -1.32 -22.20 0.94
N ARG A 233 -0.44 -21.58 1.74
CA ARG A 233 -0.46 -21.70 3.22
C ARG A 233 -1.80 -21.27 3.82
N ALA A 234 -2.35 -20.14 3.36
CA ALA A 234 -3.65 -19.67 3.81
C ALA A 234 -4.78 -20.63 3.42
N GLY A 235 -4.71 -21.24 2.23
CA GLY A 235 -5.66 -22.26 1.80
C GLY A 235 -5.62 -23.51 2.69
N GLU A 236 -4.41 -24.04 2.93
CA GLU A 236 -4.18 -25.20 3.80
C GLU A 236 -4.64 -24.91 5.25
N GLY A 237 -4.21 -23.79 5.83
CA GLY A 237 -4.60 -23.38 7.18
C GLY A 237 -6.10 -23.10 7.34
N ALA A 238 -6.73 -22.48 6.33
CA ALA A 238 -8.17 -22.25 6.33
C ALA A 238 -8.96 -23.55 6.20
N ALA A 239 -8.47 -24.51 5.41
CA ALA A 239 -9.08 -25.83 5.26
C ALA A 239 -9.01 -26.61 6.58
N GLU A 240 -7.82 -26.74 7.17
CA GLU A 240 -7.59 -27.44 8.45
C GLU A 240 -8.46 -26.83 9.57
N TYR A 241 -8.49 -25.50 9.68
CA TYR A 241 -9.33 -24.82 10.66
C TYR A 241 -10.82 -25.16 10.47
N SER A 242 -11.28 -25.30 9.23
CA SER A 242 -12.69 -25.52 8.91
C SER A 242 -13.18 -26.95 9.22
N GLU A 243 -12.29 -27.95 9.26
CA GLU A 243 -12.64 -29.37 9.50
C GLU A 243 -13.32 -29.57 10.85
N ASN A 244 -12.87 -28.85 11.87
CA ASN A 244 -13.35 -29.00 13.24
C ASN A 244 -14.51 -28.05 13.59
N ILE A 245 -14.98 -27.25 12.64
CA ILE A 245 -16.07 -26.30 12.85
C ILE A 245 -17.37 -26.87 12.30
N ARG A 246 -18.34 -27.13 13.19
CA ARG A 246 -19.65 -27.64 12.78
C ARG A 246 -20.58 -26.54 12.27
N GLU A 247 -20.65 -25.43 13.00
CA GLU A 247 -21.54 -24.30 12.70
C GLU A 247 -20.75 -23.01 12.47
N SER A 248 -21.22 -22.22 11.51
CA SER A 248 -20.84 -20.83 11.33
C SER A 248 -22.12 -19.99 11.28
N GLY A 249 -22.03 -18.73 10.87
CA GLY A 249 -23.19 -17.87 10.76
C GLY A 249 -23.26 -16.76 11.80
N VAL A 250 -24.01 -15.72 11.44
CA VAL A 250 -24.46 -14.67 12.36
C VAL A 250 -25.98 -14.64 12.33
N ASP A 251 -26.58 -14.12 13.40
CA ASP A 251 -28.02 -13.94 13.43
C ASP A 251 -28.47 -12.98 12.33
N ARG A 252 -29.65 -13.24 11.76
CA ARG A 252 -30.22 -12.44 10.68
C ARG A 252 -30.28 -10.94 11.00
N LYS A 253 -30.48 -10.60 12.27
CA LYS A 253 -30.48 -9.21 12.75
C LYS A 253 -29.17 -8.48 12.45
N VAL A 254 -28.01 -9.14 12.62
CA VAL A 254 -26.69 -8.56 12.31
C VAL A 254 -26.59 -8.24 10.82
N ILE A 255 -27.12 -9.12 9.97
CA ILE A 255 -27.14 -8.93 8.52
C ILE A 255 -28.03 -7.74 8.15
N GLU A 256 -29.22 -7.64 8.74
CA GLU A 256 -30.17 -6.55 8.50
C GLU A 256 -29.65 -5.19 8.98
N GLU A 257 -28.95 -5.15 10.11
CA GLU A 257 -28.26 -3.95 10.62
C GLU A 257 -27.17 -3.48 9.66
N GLU A 258 -26.34 -4.39 9.15
CA GLU A 258 -25.28 -4.05 8.20
C GLU A 258 -25.84 -3.59 6.84
N ILE A 259 -26.89 -4.24 6.33
CA ILE A 259 -27.62 -3.78 5.14
C ILE A 259 -28.18 -2.37 5.36
N SER A 260 -28.72 -2.10 6.55
CA SER A 260 -29.26 -0.78 6.91
C SER A 260 -28.15 0.27 6.99
N ARG A 261 -26.97 -0.08 7.54
CA ARG A 261 -25.79 0.77 7.55
C ARG A 261 -25.38 1.16 6.13
N VAL A 262 -25.25 0.19 5.22
CA VAL A 262 -24.90 0.48 3.82
C VAL A 262 -25.95 1.37 3.17
N LYS A 263 -27.24 1.06 3.33
CA LYS A 263 -28.33 1.87 2.75
C LYS A 263 -28.40 3.28 3.35
N SER A 264 -27.89 3.51 4.55
CA SER A 264 -27.89 4.84 5.19
C SER A 264 -27.05 5.88 4.43
N PHE A 265 -26.13 5.46 3.55
CA PHE A 265 -25.40 6.36 2.66
C PHE A 265 -26.26 6.90 1.51
N LEU A 266 -27.43 6.30 1.21
CA LEU A 266 -28.37 6.79 0.20
C LEU A 266 -29.17 7.98 0.73
N LYS A 267 -28.54 9.15 0.82
CA LYS A 267 -29.14 10.39 1.33
C LYS A 267 -28.88 11.56 0.39
N LYS A 268 -29.89 12.44 0.27
CA LYS A 268 -29.90 13.54 -0.70
C LYS A 268 -28.88 14.63 -0.42
N ASP A 269 -28.71 14.96 0.86
CA ASP A 269 -27.88 16.10 1.30
C ASP A 269 -26.54 15.63 1.91
N GLY A 270 -26.02 14.49 1.44
CA GLY A 270 -24.75 13.95 1.88
C GLY A 270 -23.55 14.64 1.20
N LYS A 271 -22.43 14.75 1.93
CA LYS A 271 -21.15 15.16 1.33
C LYS A 271 -20.72 14.15 0.26
N ASN A 272 -20.18 14.64 -0.85
CA ASN A 272 -19.70 13.78 -1.93
C ASN A 272 -18.47 12.98 -1.47
N PRO A 273 -18.47 11.64 -1.53
CA PRO A 273 -17.32 10.84 -1.11
C PRO A 273 -16.05 11.15 -1.91
N TYR A 274 -16.17 11.47 -3.20
CA TYR A 274 -15.00 11.70 -4.05
C TYR A 274 -14.26 12.99 -3.70
N GLU A 275 -14.95 14.02 -3.22
CA GLU A 275 -14.31 15.25 -2.72
C GLU A 275 -13.49 14.96 -1.45
N LEU A 276 -14.03 14.12 -0.57
CA LEU A 276 -13.32 13.72 0.65
C LEU A 276 -12.15 12.77 0.35
N ILE A 277 -12.30 11.83 -0.60
CA ILE A 277 -11.22 10.98 -1.10
C ILE A 277 -10.11 11.83 -1.73
N ASP A 278 -10.47 12.84 -2.53
CA ASP A 278 -9.51 13.75 -3.16
C ASP A 278 -8.67 14.49 -2.12
N ARG A 279 -9.34 15.01 -1.08
CA ARG A 279 -8.69 15.67 0.05
C ARG A 279 -7.82 14.71 0.88
N LEU A 280 -8.30 13.50 1.15
CA LEU A 280 -7.56 12.46 1.87
C LEU A 280 -6.27 12.08 1.13
N THR A 281 -6.39 11.78 -0.15
CA THR A 281 -5.26 11.35 -0.99
C THR A 281 -4.23 12.46 -1.18
N SER A 282 -4.67 13.73 -1.24
CA SER A 282 -3.77 14.88 -1.23
C SER A 282 -2.98 14.95 0.09
N ALA A 283 -3.68 14.92 1.23
CA ALA A 283 -3.03 14.94 2.55
C ALA A 283 -2.02 13.81 2.73
N MET A 284 -2.34 12.59 2.30
CA MET A 284 -1.40 11.46 2.35
C MET A 284 -0.17 11.68 1.46
N SER A 285 -0.35 12.24 0.28
CA SER A 285 0.75 12.48 -0.68
C SER A 285 1.67 13.60 -0.21
N ASP A 286 1.10 14.65 0.38
CA ASP A 286 1.82 15.84 0.82
C ASP A 286 2.55 15.60 2.15
N HIS A 287 1.92 14.87 3.08
CA HIS A 287 2.37 14.82 4.47
C HIS A 287 2.87 13.44 4.93
N VAL A 288 2.52 12.37 4.21
CA VAL A 288 2.82 10.96 4.61
C VAL A 288 3.60 10.23 3.50
N GLY A 289 4.26 11.00 2.63
CA GLY A 289 5.04 10.52 1.50
C GLY A 289 6.32 9.77 1.87
N ILE A 290 7.28 9.81 0.95
CA ILE A 290 8.58 9.12 1.06
C ILE A 290 9.43 9.65 2.23
N VAL A 291 9.41 10.97 2.43
CA VAL A 291 10.12 11.67 3.49
C VAL A 291 9.08 12.28 4.42
N ARG A 292 9.25 12.09 5.73
CA ARG A 292 8.29 12.47 6.75
C ARG A 292 8.99 13.30 7.83
N THR A 293 8.24 14.19 8.46
CA THR A 293 8.63 14.87 9.71
C THR A 293 7.50 14.72 10.73
N LYS A 294 7.80 14.98 12.00
CA LYS A 294 6.77 15.02 13.03
C LYS A 294 5.65 16.00 12.68
N GLU A 295 6.00 17.21 12.26
CA GLU A 295 5.06 18.31 12.00
C GLU A 295 4.08 17.95 10.87
N GLU A 296 4.59 17.42 9.76
CA GLU A 296 3.75 17.02 8.63
C GLU A 296 2.85 15.84 9.00
N LEU A 297 3.35 14.87 9.77
CA LEU A 297 2.54 13.75 10.24
C LEU A 297 1.44 14.18 11.21
N GLU A 298 1.71 15.13 12.12
CA GLU A 298 0.69 15.71 13.00
C GLU A 298 -0.40 16.42 12.19
N LYS A 299 -0.01 17.22 11.19
CA LYS A 299 -0.95 17.87 10.26
C LYS A 299 -1.80 16.86 9.47
N ALA A 300 -1.22 15.75 9.03
CA ALA A 300 -1.98 14.68 8.39
C ALA A 300 -3.02 14.05 9.34
N VAL A 301 -2.66 13.82 10.60
CA VAL A 301 -3.58 13.31 11.62
C VAL A 301 -4.75 14.27 11.84
N GLU A 302 -4.50 15.58 11.90
CA GLU A 302 -5.54 16.60 12.02
C GLU A 302 -6.52 16.54 10.83
N ILE A 303 -6.00 16.54 9.60
CA ILE A 303 -6.83 16.45 8.38
C ILE A 303 -7.65 15.15 8.35
N ILE A 304 -7.04 14.01 8.72
CA ILE A 304 -7.74 12.72 8.80
C ILE A 304 -8.88 12.78 9.83
N ASN A 305 -8.67 13.42 10.99
CA ASN A 305 -9.71 13.56 12.00
C ASN A 305 -10.88 14.44 11.52
N GLU A 306 -10.59 15.52 10.80
CA GLU A 306 -11.63 16.34 10.15
C GLU A 306 -12.41 15.54 9.12
N LEU A 307 -11.73 14.78 8.26
CA LEU A 307 -12.36 13.91 7.26
C LEU A 307 -13.21 12.82 7.89
N LYS A 308 -12.80 12.25 9.02
CA LYS A 308 -13.62 11.29 9.81
C LYS A 308 -14.89 11.95 10.36
N ASN A 309 -14.84 13.22 10.73
CA ASN A 309 -16.05 13.95 11.14
C ASN A 309 -16.96 14.21 9.94
N ASP A 310 -16.40 14.61 8.80
CA ASP A 310 -17.13 14.82 7.56
C ASP A 310 -17.76 13.53 7.01
N TYR A 311 -17.08 12.40 7.20
CA TYR A 311 -17.54 11.07 6.80
C TYR A 311 -18.89 10.71 7.41
N LYS A 312 -19.20 11.17 8.63
CA LYS A 312 -20.51 10.95 9.28
C LYS A 312 -21.68 11.47 8.43
N ASN A 313 -21.41 12.50 7.62
CA ASN A 313 -22.36 13.15 6.74
C ASN A 313 -22.14 12.83 5.25
N VAL A 314 -21.26 11.89 4.91
CA VAL A 314 -21.05 11.45 3.51
C VAL A 314 -22.27 10.71 2.99
N GLY A 315 -22.63 10.91 1.72
CA GLY A 315 -23.73 10.19 1.10
C GLY A 315 -23.77 10.33 -0.41
N THR A 316 -24.73 9.65 -1.01
CA THR A 316 -24.96 9.65 -2.46
C THR A 316 -26.44 9.56 -2.78
N LEU A 317 -26.78 9.94 -4.01
CA LEU A 317 -28.12 9.82 -4.59
C LEU A 317 -28.33 8.45 -5.24
N GLY A 318 -29.59 8.12 -5.52
CA GLY A 318 -29.96 6.97 -6.33
C GLY A 318 -30.21 5.69 -5.54
N SER A 319 -30.12 4.56 -6.24
CA SER A 319 -30.34 3.23 -5.68
C SER A 319 -29.02 2.53 -5.35
N VAL A 320 -29.06 1.30 -4.84
CA VAL A 320 -27.84 0.48 -4.63
C VAL A 320 -27.22 0.03 -5.97
N ARG A 321 -28.03 -0.11 -7.02
CA ARG A 321 -27.61 -0.68 -8.30
C ARG A 321 -26.63 0.23 -9.03
N TYR A 322 -25.46 -0.32 -9.41
CA TYR A 322 -24.37 0.37 -10.11
C TYR A 322 -24.06 1.76 -9.56
N ASN A 323 -24.14 1.92 -8.24
CA ASN A 323 -23.95 3.20 -7.59
C ASN A 323 -22.49 3.37 -7.17
N HIS A 324 -21.71 4.03 -8.03
CA HIS A 324 -20.32 4.37 -7.75
C HIS A 324 -20.18 5.30 -6.53
N GLY A 325 -21.12 6.22 -6.31
CA GLY A 325 -21.11 7.05 -5.11
C GLY A 325 -21.30 6.25 -3.83
N LEU A 326 -22.11 5.19 -3.85
CA LEU A 326 -22.27 4.29 -2.70
C LEU A 326 -20.98 3.51 -2.45
N LEU A 327 -20.34 3.02 -3.52
CA LEU A 327 -19.04 2.37 -3.43
C LEU A 327 -17.99 3.31 -2.83
N GLY A 328 -17.91 4.55 -3.32
CA GLY A 328 -17.00 5.56 -2.78
C GLY A 328 -17.24 5.88 -1.30
N CYS A 329 -18.50 5.82 -0.81
CA CYS A 329 -18.79 5.96 0.62
C CYS A 329 -18.22 4.79 1.45
N LEU A 330 -18.27 3.57 0.91
CA LEU A 330 -17.71 2.39 1.59
C LEU A 330 -16.17 2.43 1.56
N GLU A 331 -15.60 2.65 0.39
CA GLU A 331 -14.14 2.77 0.18
C GLU A 331 -13.55 3.87 1.07
N LEU A 332 -14.16 5.05 1.12
CA LEU A 332 -13.69 6.15 1.97
C LEU A 332 -13.60 5.74 3.45
N GLY A 333 -14.55 4.95 3.96
CA GLY A 333 -14.48 4.44 5.32
C GLY A 333 -13.24 3.56 5.55
N ASN A 334 -12.97 2.66 4.61
CA ASN A 334 -11.79 1.78 4.66
C ASN A 334 -10.48 2.57 4.50
N MET A 335 -10.46 3.54 3.60
CA MET A 335 -9.32 4.44 3.39
C MET A 335 -9.01 5.26 4.63
N LEU A 336 -10.02 5.76 5.36
CA LEU A 336 -9.82 6.50 6.61
C LEU A 336 -9.18 5.62 7.70
N ILE A 337 -9.58 4.35 7.79
CA ILE A 337 -8.94 3.38 8.71
C ILE A 337 -7.48 3.16 8.31
N ALA A 338 -7.22 2.86 7.03
CA ALA A 338 -5.88 2.58 6.55
C ALA A 338 -4.94 3.78 6.74
N THR A 339 -5.39 4.98 6.36
CA THR A 339 -4.60 6.22 6.46
C THR A 339 -4.33 6.64 7.90
N GLU A 340 -5.30 6.51 8.81
CA GLU A 340 -5.08 6.75 10.23
C GLU A 340 -4.02 5.80 10.79
N ALA A 341 -4.12 4.51 10.44
CA ALA A 341 -3.17 3.49 10.88
C ALA A 341 -1.74 3.78 10.37
N ILE A 342 -1.59 4.08 9.07
CA ILE A 342 -0.31 4.45 8.44
C ILE A 342 0.30 5.67 9.14
N THR A 343 -0.49 6.73 9.27
CA THR A 343 0.00 8.05 9.71
C THR A 343 0.38 8.03 11.18
N ARG A 344 -0.48 7.47 12.05
CA ARG A 344 -0.21 7.42 13.49
C ARG A 344 0.91 6.44 13.82
N ALA A 345 1.04 5.32 13.10
CA ALA A 345 2.20 4.42 13.26
C ALA A 345 3.50 5.11 12.80
N ALA A 346 3.46 5.86 11.70
CA ALA A 346 4.60 6.65 11.23
C ALA A 346 5.00 7.75 12.22
N LEU A 347 4.02 8.38 12.89
CA LEU A 347 4.26 9.39 13.91
C LEU A 347 4.86 8.78 15.18
N MET A 348 4.37 7.60 15.58
CA MET A 348 4.86 6.85 16.73
C MET A 348 6.31 6.39 16.56
N ARG A 349 6.72 5.99 15.35
CA ARG A 349 8.07 5.51 15.05
C ARG A 349 9.06 6.68 14.91
N ASN A 350 9.96 6.81 15.89
CA ASN A 350 11.01 7.83 15.92
C ASN A 350 12.37 7.28 15.45
N GLU A 351 12.41 6.72 14.24
CA GLU A 351 13.62 6.28 13.55
C GLU A 351 13.43 6.33 12.03
N SER A 352 14.48 6.05 11.27
CA SER A 352 14.40 5.78 9.83
C SER A 352 14.86 4.36 9.52
N ARG A 353 14.00 3.57 8.90
CA ARG A 353 14.25 2.15 8.59
C ARG A 353 13.48 1.73 7.33
N GLY A 354 14.21 1.20 6.36
CA GLY A 354 13.62 0.71 5.10
C GLY A 354 12.87 1.83 4.38
N ALA A 355 11.61 1.59 4.05
CA ALA A 355 10.75 2.56 3.37
C ALA A 355 10.24 3.68 4.29
N HIS A 356 10.33 3.53 5.61
CA HIS A 356 9.97 4.59 6.57
C HIS A 356 11.17 5.53 6.79
N THR A 357 11.05 6.78 6.33
CA THR A 357 12.11 7.79 6.48
C THR A 357 11.59 9.02 7.21
N ARG A 358 12.16 9.29 8.39
CA ARG A 358 11.94 10.47 9.22
C ARG A 358 13.19 11.34 9.21
N ILE A 359 13.16 12.51 8.59
CA ILE A 359 14.37 13.35 8.50
C ILE A 359 14.75 13.99 9.84
N ASP A 360 13.79 14.13 10.74
CA ASP A 360 13.95 14.48 12.15
C ASP A 360 14.50 13.32 13.01
N PHE A 361 14.41 12.07 12.52
CA PHE A 361 15.02 10.87 13.11
C PHE A 361 15.74 10.02 12.04
N PRO A 362 16.86 10.51 11.47
CA PRO A 362 17.41 9.98 10.21
C PRO A 362 18.13 8.63 10.34
N LYS A 363 18.39 8.15 11.56
CA LYS A 363 19.17 6.93 11.83
C LYS A 363 18.25 5.78 12.23
N LYS A 364 18.67 4.55 11.94
CA LYS A 364 18.11 3.34 12.55
C LYS A 364 18.37 3.38 14.06
N ASP A 365 17.36 3.07 14.88
CA ASP A 365 17.52 3.00 16.33
C ASP A 365 17.41 1.54 16.79
N LYS A 366 18.36 1.10 17.64
CA LYS A 366 18.37 -0.25 18.21
C LYS A 366 17.16 -0.49 19.12
N ASN A 367 16.62 0.56 19.74
CA ASN A 367 15.42 0.48 20.58
C ASN A 367 14.13 0.28 19.76
N TRP A 368 14.21 0.46 18.44
CA TRP A 368 13.12 0.29 17.49
C TRP A 368 13.21 -1.03 16.69
N LEU A 369 13.91 -2.03 17.21
CA LEU A 369 13.77 -3.43 16.78
C LEU A 369 12.41 -4.00 17.24
N LYS A 370 11.34 -3.38 16.75
CA LYS A 370 9.96 -3.61 17.13
C LYS A 370 9.03 -3.49 15.93
N ASN A 371 7.97 -4.28 15.95
CA ASN A 371 6.80 -4.12 15.11
C ASN A 371 5.77 -3.23 15.84
N ILE A 372 4.93 -2.53 15.07
CA ILE A 372 3.79 -1.78 15.61
C ILE A 372 2.52 -2.58 15.32
N GLU A 373 1.82 -2.99 16.37
CA GLU A 373 0.51 -3.64 16.29
C GLU A 373 -0.60 -2.65 16.58
N ILE A 374 -1.66 -2.74 15.79
CA ILE A 374 -2.76 -1.79 15.77
C ILE A 374 -4.05 -2.55 15.98
N LYS A 375 -4.78 -2.21 17.05
CA LYS A 375 -5.99 -2.94 17.48
C LYS A 375 -7.15 -1.98 17.70
N LYS A 376 -8.35 -2.44 17.37
CA LYS A 376 -9.60 -1.74 17.66
C LYS A 376 -9.94 -1.86 19.15
N THR A 377 -10.23 -0.73 19.79
CA THR A 377 -10.71 -0.64 21.17
C THR A 377 -11.97 0.21 21.23
N GLU A 378 -12.63 0.27 22.40
CA GLU A 378 -13.78 1.16 22.62
C GLU A 378 -13.45 2.64 22.38
N LYS A 379 -12.19 3.03 22.57
CA LYS A 379 -11.70 4.41 22.36
C LYS A 379 -11.18 4.66 20.93
N GLY A 380 -11.34 3.68 20.04
CA GLY A 380 -10.80 3.71 18.68
C GLY A 380 -9.47 2.97 18.56
N MET A 381 -8.61 3.45 17.66
CA MET A 381 -7.38 2.76 17.26
C MET A 381 -6.29 2.89 18.33
N SER A 382 -5.86 1.74 18.85
CA SER A 382 -4.75 1.60 19.81
C SER A 382 -3.49 1.09 19.11
N PHE A 383 -2.32 1.50 19.61
CA PHE A 383 -1.02 1.20 19.04
C PHE A 383 -0.11 0.63 20.13
N GLU A 384 0.48 -0.53 19.88
CA GLU A 384 1.38 -1.22 20.80
C GLU A 384 2.64 -1.64 20.06
N THR A 385 3.81 -1.54 20.70
CA THR A 385 5.04 -2.07 20.11
C THR A 385 5.29 -3.49 20.58
N MET A 386 5.58 -4.39 19.66
CA MET A 386 5.99 -5.76 19.95
C MET A 386 7.43 -5.97 19.52
N PRO A 387 8.26 -6.69 20.30
CA PRO A 387 9.62 -7.01 19.87
C PRO A 387 9.58 -7.83 18.56
N VAL A 388 10.54 -7.58 17.68
CA VAL A 388 10.71 -8.44 16.50
C VAL A 388 11.07 -9.86 16.95
N GLN A 389 10.58 -10.86 16.23
CA GLN A 389 11.00 -12.24 16.47
C GLN A 389 12.48 -12.40 16.11
N GLU A 390 13.22 -13.14 16.92
CA GLU A 390 14.61 -13.42 16.64
C GLU A 390 14.71 -14.35 15.42
N MET A 391 15.63 -14.02 14.51
CA MET A 391 15.88 -14.86 13.34
C MET A 391 16.40 -16.23 13.80
N PRO A 392 15.79 -17.35 13.38
CA PRO A 392 16.31 -18.67 13.70
C PRO A 392 17.76 -18.83 13.25
N GLU A 393 18.58 -19.54 14.04
CA GLU A 393 20.02 -19.72 13.80
C GLU A 393 20.35 -20.22 12.38
N GLU A 394 19.54 -21.14 11.86
CA GLU A 394 19.69 -21.68 10.51
C GLU A 394 19.62 -20.63 9.40
N TYR A 395 18.94 -19.50 9.65
CA TYR A 395 18.80 -18.41 8.69
C TYR A 395 19.85 -17.31 8.88
N LYS A 396 20.51 -17.21 10.04
CA LYS A 396 21.52 -16.15 10.32
C LYS A 396 22.71 -16.18 9.35
N LYS A 397 22.93 -17.30 8.65
CA LYS A 397 23.97 -17.46 7.61
C LYS A 397 23.66 -16.82 6.25
N TYR A 398 22.39 -16.54 5.94
CA TYR A 398 21.99 -16.01 4.63
C TYR A 398 22.13 -14.48 4.52
N PRO A 399 21.69 -13.67 5.50
CA PRO A 399 21.87 -12.23 5.41
C PRO A 399 23.32 -11.88 5.75
N LYS A 400 24.04 -11.34 4.77
CA LYS A 400 25.23 -10.55 5.06
C LYS A 400 24.75 -9.18 5.57
N LEU A 401 24.45 -9.11 6.87
CA LEU A 401 23.94 -7.90 7.53
C LEU A 401 24.83 -6.66 7.30
N GLU A 402 26.10 -6.87 6.96
CA GLU A 402 27.09 -5.84 6.64
C GLU A 402 26.90 -5.21 5.24
N GLU A 403 26.13 -5.85 4.34
CA GLU A 403 25.90 -5.41 2.94
C GLU A 403 24.58 -4.60 2.75
N TYR A 404 23.77 -4.43 3.81
CA TYR A 404 22.44 -3.78 3.88
C TYR A 404 22.34 -2.72 5.00
#